data_AF-A0A661EBY0-F1
#
_entry.id   AF-A0A661EBY0-F1
#
_cell.length_a   1.000
_cell.length_b   1.000
_cell.length_c   1.000
_cell.angle_alpha   90.00
_cell.angle_beta   90.00
_cell.angle_gamma   90.00
#
_symmetry.space_group_name_H-M   'P 1'
#
loop_
_entity.id
_entity.type
_entity.pdbx_description
1 polymer ?
#
loop_
_entity_poly.entity_id
_entity_poly.type
_entity_poly.pdbx_seq_one_letter_code
_entity_poly.pdbx_strand_id
1 'polypeptide(L)' 'MRNNNDDKTLKRNYIQKYMYLFSEYELVKNGKHPRFRFAKDFYHNYDADRRSFLKYYNRYK' A
#
# COMPACT_ATOMS: atom_id res chain seq x y z
N MET A 1 22.68 -14.90 -19.94
CA MET A 1 23.14 -14.09 -18.80
C MET A 1 21.98 -13.20 -18.38
N ARG A 2 21.42 -13.38 -17.18
CA ARG A 2 20.23 -12.62 -16.72
C ARG A 2 20.66 -11.18 -16.40
N ASN A 3 20.07 -10.19 -17.08
CA ASN A 3 20.26 -8.78 -16.79
C ASN A 3 19.70 -8.47 -15.38
N ASN A 4 20.58 -8.41 -14.39
CA ASN A 4 20.27 -7.97 -13.03
C ASN A 4 20.21 -6.44 -12.98
N ASN A 5 19.38 -5.82 -13.83
CA ASN A 5 18.97 -4.43 -13.60
C ASN A 5 17.95 -4.46 -12.46
N ASP A 6 18.46 -4.69 -11.25
CA ASP A 6 17.67 -4.70 -10.02
C ASP A 6 17.24 -3.25 -9.80
N ASP A 7 16.09 -2.90 -10.35
CA ASP A 7 15.45 -1.59 -10.26
C ASP A 7 14.97 -1.36 -8.82
N LYS A 8 15.94 -1.22 -7.90
CA LYS A 8 15.75 -0.96 -6.48
C LYS A 8 15.07 0.40 -6.26
N THR A 9 15.15 1.28 -7.25
CA THR A 9 14.45 2.56 -7.36
C THR A 9 12.93 2.37 -7.46
N LEU A 10 12.43 1.59 -8.41
CA LEU A 10 11.00 1.28 -8.51
C LEU A 10 10.48 0.61 -7.23
N LYS A 11 11.22 -0.35 -6.66
CA LYS A 11 10.83 -1.00 -5.40
C LYS A 11 10.80 -0.03 -4.21
N ARG A 12 11.79 0.86 -4.07
CA ARG A 12 11.80 1.88 -3.01
C ARG A 12 10.65 2.86 -3.14
N ASN A 13 10.37 3.32 -4.36
CA ASN A 13 9.25 4.22 -4.63
C ASN A 13 7.90 3.56 -4.32
N TYR A 14 7.74 2.27 -4.63
CA TYR A 14 6.55 1.50 -4.26
C TYR A 14 6.36 1.35 -2.74
N ILE A 15 7.44 1.14 -1.99
CA ILE A 15 7.38 1.03 -0.53
C ILE A 15 6.98 2.39 0.08
N GLN A 16 7.61 3.48 -0.37
CA GLN A 16 7.27 4.82 0.12
C GLN A 16 5.82 5.20 -0.18
N LYS A 17 5.31 4.87 -1.38
CA LYS A 17 3.89 5.04 -1.73
C LYS A 17 2.99 4.31 -0.72
N TYR A 18 3.29 3.05 -0.39
CA TYR A 18 2.47 2.30 0.55
C TYR A 18 2.58 2.79 1.99
N MET A 19 3.75 3.27 2.43
CA MET A 19 3.91 3.85 3.77
C MET A 19 3.03 5.08 3.97
N TYR A 20 2.91 5.95 2.96
CA TYR A 20 1.98 7.09 3.02
C TYR A 20 0.52 6.65 3.23
N LEU A 21 0.15 5.58 2.53
CA LEU A 21 -1.17 4.97 2.56
C LEU A 21 -1.50 4.20 3.85
N PHE A 22 -0.54 3.96 4.75
CA PHE A 22 -0.81 3.27 6.02
C PHE A 22 -1.70 4.09 6.94
N SER A 23 -1.40 5.39 7.09
CA SER A 23 -2.19 6.31 7.92
C SER A 23 -3.65 6.35 7.47
N GLU A 24 -3.86 6.40 6.16
CA GLU A 24 -5.17 6.41 5.54
C GLU A 24 -5.89 5.06 5.71
N TYR A 25 -5.19 3.95 5.50
CA TYR A 25 -5.74 2.62 5.74
C TYR A 25 -6.17 2.39 7.20
N GLU A 26 -5.44 2.95 8.17
CA GLU A 26 -5.83 2.86 9.58
C GLU A 26 -7.12 3.64 9.88
N LEU A 27 -7.33 4.80 9.25
CA LEU A 27 -8.60 5.51 9.33
C LEU A 27 -9.74 4.69 8.72
N VAL A 28 -9.50 4.01 7.60
CA VAL A 28 -10.51 3.15 6.95
C VAL A 28 -10.82 1.95 7.84
N LYS A 29 -9.80 1.32 8.42
CA LYS A 29 -9.94 0.18 9.33
C LYS A 29 -10.72 0.55 10.60
N ASN A 30 -10.49 1.75 11.13
CA ASN A 30 -11.20 2.28 12.29
C ASN A 30 -12.58 2.86 11.96
N GLY A 31 -13.01 2.84 10.69
CA GLY A 31 -14.28 3.41 10.24
C GLY A 31 -14.36 4.93 10.36
N LYS A 32 -13.22 5.61 10.48
CA LYS A 32 -13.09 7.07 10.62
C LYS A 32 -12.71 7.77 9.32
N HIS A 33 -12.49 7.03 8.23
CA HIS A 33 -12.09 7.64 6.97
C HIS A 33 -13.26 8.36 6.31
N PRO A 34 -13.10 9.64 5.93
CA PRO A 34 -14.20 10.46 5.42
C PRO A 34 -14.69 10.04 4.03
N ARG A 35 -13.85 9.36 3.23
CA ARG A 35 -14.18 8.98 1.83
C ARG A 35 -14.41 7.49 1.60
N PHE A 36 -13.84 6.62 2.45
CA PHE A 36 -13.87 5.18 2.22
C PHE A 36 -14.45 4.49 3.44
N ARG A 37 -15.60 3.85 3.25
CA ARG A 37 -16.25 3.07 4.32
C ARG A 37 -15.65 1.68 4.47
N PHE A 38 -15.11 1.12 3.38
CA PHE A 38 -14.56 -0.23 3.36
C PHE A 38 -13.13 -0.24 2.79
N ALA A 39 -12.30 -1.15 3.30
CA ALA A 39 -10.95 -1.37 2.78
C ALA A 39 -10.95 -1.77 1.29
N LYS A 40 -11.99 -2.45 0.80
CA LYS A 40 -12.13 -2.82 -0.62
C LYS A 40 -12.15 -1.57 -1.53
N ASP A 41 -12.84 -0.51 -1.09
CA ASP A 41 -12.99 0.71 -1.88
C ASP A 41 -11.68 1.50 -1.90
N PHE A 42 -10.96 1.48 -0.76
CA PHE A 42 -9.61 2.01 -0.65
C PHE A 42 -8.64 1.32 -1.62
N TYR A 43 -8.63 -0.03 -1.65
CA TYR A 43 -7.76 -0.77 -2.57
C TYR A 43 -8.09 -0.48 -4.04
N HIS A 44 -9.38 -0.38 -4.37
CA HIS A 44 -9.82 -0.07 -5.73
C HIS A 44 -9.45 1.36 -6.15
N ASN A 45 -9.62 2.35 -5.28
CA ASN A 45 -9.31 3.75 -5.58
C ASN A 45 -7.81 4.01 -5.76
N TYR A 46 -6.96 3.32 -4.98
CA TYR A 46 -5.51 3.50 -5.03
C TYR A 46 -4.78 2.54 -6.00
N ASP A 47 -5.54 1.71 -6.70
CA ASP A 47 -5.04 0.59 -7.52
C ASP A 47 -3.98 -0.23 -6.75
N ALA A 48 -4.29 -0.48 -5.48
CA ALA A 48 -3.39 -1.15 -4.55
C ALA A 48 -3.81 -2.60 -4.40
N ASP A 49 -2.95 -3.53 -4.83
CA ASP A 49 -3.18 -4.94 -4.59
C ASP A 49 -3.16 -5.24 -3.08
N ARG A 50 -4.26 -5.81 -2.59
CA ARG A 50 -4.45 -6.12 -1.16
C ARG A 50 -3.32 -6.97 -0.60
N ARG A 51 -2.85 -7.99 -1.34
CA ARG A 51 -1.80 -8.90 -0.84
C ARG A 51 -0.48 -8.16 -0.68
N SER A 52 -0.11 -7.39 -1.70
CA SER A 52 1.12 -6.59 -1.72
C SER A 52 1.10 -5.52 -0.63
N PHE A 53 -0.01 -4.80 -0.49
CA PHE A 53 -0.19 -3.79 0.55
C PHE A 53 -0.07 -4.41 1.95
N LEU A 54 -0.83 -5.49 2.22
CA LEU A 54 -0.82 -6.14 3.53
C LEU A 54 0.55 -6.75 3.88
N LYS A 55 1.30 -7.24 2.90
CA LYS A 55 2.67 -7.72 3.11
C LYS A 55 3.57 -6.61 3.68
N TYR A 56 3.48 -5.41 3.11
CA TYR A 56 4.28 -4.27 3.58
C TYR A 56 3.72 -3.66 4.85
N TYR A 57 2.39 -3.55 4.97
CA TYR A 57 1.71 -3.10 6.18
C TYR A 57 2.10 -3.96 7.39
N ASN A 58 1.99 -5.28 7.29
CA ASN A 58 2.36 -6.19 8.39
C ASN A 58 3.87 -6.20 8.69
N ARG A 59 4.72 -5.80 7.72
CA ARG A 59 6.18 -5.75 7.89
C ARG A 59 6.64 -4.48 8.60
N TYR A 60 5.96 -3.37 8.38
CA TYR A 60 6.41 -2.02 8.77
C TYR A 60 5.47 -1.30 9.75
N LYS A 61 4.30 -1.87 10.06
CA LYS A 61 3.38 -1.40 11.10
C LYS A 61 4.00 -1.55 12.50
#